data_AF-A0A7V9C460-F1
#
_entry.id   AF-A0A7V9C460-F1
#
_cell.length_a   1.000
_cell.length_b   1.000
_cell.length_c   1.000
_cell.angle_alpha   90.00
_cell.angle_beta   90.00
_cell.angle_gamma   90.00
#
_symmetry.space_group_name_H-M   'P 1'
#
loop_
_entity.id
_entity.type
_entity.pdbx_description
1 polymer ?
#
loop_
_entity_poly.entity_id
_entity_poly.type
_entity_poly.pdbx_seq_one_letter_code
_entity_poly.pdbx_strand_id
1 'polypeptide(L)' 'MNEINSSGDAYLSHTKLDGKYTLRLSVGSIRVEERHLRKVWDLLNQKLSPNSGR' A
#
# COMPACT_ATOMS: atom_id res chain seq x y z
N MET A 1 0.43 3.49 5.65
CA MET A 1 0.94 4.24 4.48
C MET A 1 2.37 4.71 4.69
N ASN A 2 2.66 5.56 5.69
CA ASN A 2 4.00 6.16 5.88
C ASN A 2 5.14 5.14 5.90
N GLU A 3 4.97 4.03 6.62
CA GLU A 3 5.98 2.96 6.66
C GLU A 3 6.26 2.34 5.27
N ILE A 4 5.21 2.08 4.48
CA ILE A 4 5.34 1.50 3.13
C ILE A 4 6.04 2.51 2.19
N ASN A 5 5.69 3.78 2.28
CA ASN A 5 6.34 4.81 1.47
C ASN A 5 7.80 5.03 1.87
N SER A 6 8.10 4.94 3.17
CA SER A 6 9.46 5.10 3.68
C SER A 6 10.37 3.91 3.36
N SER A 7 9.81 2.70 3.16
CA SER A 7 10.61 1.54 2.76
C SER A 7 11.04 1.59 1.29
N GLY A 8 10.38 2.41 0.47
CA GLY A 8 10.64 2.50 -0.98
C GLY A 8 10.08 1.31 -1.78
N ASP A 9 9.42 0.35 -1.13
CA ASP A 9 8.84 -0.82 -1.80
C ASP A 9 7.66 -0.47 -2.69
N ALA A 10 6.91 0.57 -2.32
CA ALA A 10 5.78 1.10 -3.05
C ALA A 10 5.50 2.56 -2.68
N TYR A 11 4.82 3.27 -3.56
CA TYR A 11 4.32 4.61 -3.28
C TYR A 11 2.78 4.61 -3.27
N LEU A 12 2.22 4.87 -2.10
CA LEU A 12 0.79 5.08 -1.90
C LEU A 12 0.53 6.56 -1.69
N SER A 13 -0.59 7.05 -2.23
CA SER A 13 -1.13 8.37 -1.90
C SER A 13 -2.40 8.20 -1.07
N HIS A 14 -2.93 9.30 -0.54
CA HIS A 14 -4.21 9.29 0.17
C HIS A 14 -5.11 10.41 -0.34
N THR A 15 -6.41 10.24 -0.11
CA THR A 15 -7.43 11.26 -0.32
C THR A 15 -8.53 11.08 0.72
N LYS A 16 -9.47 12.03 0.78
CA LYS A 16 -10.65 11.95 1.64
C LYS A 16 -11.89 11.83 0.76
N LEU A 17 -12.57 10.68 0.82
CA LEU A 17 -13.84 10.44 0.13
C LEU A 17 -14.95 10.33 1.17
N ASP A 18 -16.00 11.15 1.05
CA ASP A 18 -17.12 11.18 2.00
C ASP A 18 -16.69 11.24 3.47
N GLY A 19 -15.67 12.05 3.75
CA GLY A 19 -15.15 12.18 5.11
C GLY A 19 -14.17 11.08 5.55
N LYS A 20 -13.99 10.01 4.76
CA LYS A 20 -13.17 8.85 5.11
C LYS A 20 -11.77 8.96 4.51
N TYR A 21 -10.76 8.60 5.30
CA TYR A 21 -9.39 8.52 4.82
C TYR A 21 -9.23 7.30 3.91
N THR A 22 -8.84 7.53 2.66
CA THR A 22 -8.79 6.51 1.62
C THR A 22 -7.39 6.47 1.00
N LEU A 23 -6.80 5.28 0.94
CA LEU A 23 -5.54 5.06 0.25
C LEU A 23 -5.75 4.86 -1.25
N ARG A 24 -4.80 5.34 -2.05
CA ARG A 24 -4.79 5.20 -3.50
C ARG A 24 -3.46 4.60 -3.97
N LEU A 25 -3.57 3.58 -4.82
CA LEU A 25 -2.48 3.00 -5.59
C LEU A 25 -2.74 3.27 -7.07
N SER A 26 -1.86 4.05 -7.72
CA SER A 26 -1.99 4.37 -9.15
C SER A 26 -1.17 3.39 -9.97
N VAL A 27 -1.83 2.59 -10.81
CA VAL A 27 -1.18 1.64 -11.73
C VAL A 27 -1.17 2.25 -13.12
N GLY A 28 0.01 2.67 -13.59
CA GLY A 28 0.12 3.34 -14.90
C GLY A 28 1.48 3.26 -15.59
N SER A 29 2.50 2.66 -14.96
CA SER A 29 3.79 2.42 -15.60
C SER A 29 3.77 1.10 -16.35
N ILE A 30 4.29 1.09 -17.58
CA ILE A 30 4.41 -0.12 -18.42
C ILE A 30 5.33 -1.20 -17.83
N ARG A 31 6.12 -0.85 -16.80
CA ARG A 31 6.97 -1.81 -16.05
C ARG A 31 6.23 -2.44 -14.87
N VAL A 32 4.99 -2.03 -14.59
CA VAL A 32 4.19 -2.64 -13.54
C VAL A 32 3.65 -3.98 -14.05
N GLU A 33 3.66 -4.96 -13.16
CA GLU A 33 3.33 -6.34 -13.41
C GLU A 33 2.56 -6.85 -12.21
N GLU A 34 1.86 -7.97 -12.35
CA GLU A 34 1.01 -8.54 -11.30
C GLU A 34 1.78 -8.77 -9.99
N ARG A 35 3.05 -9.24 -10.07
CA ARG A 35 3.90 -9.43 -8.90
C ARG A 35 4.10 -8.17 -8.06
N HIS A 36 4.11 -7.00 -8.69
CA HIS A 36 4.27 -5.72 -8.01
C HIS A 36 3.01 -5.40 -7.21
N LEU A 37 1.83 -5.66 -7.77
CA LEU A 37 0.55 -5.45 -7.10
C LEU A 37 0.37 -6.42 -5.92
N ARG A 38 0.72 -7.69 -6.12
CA ARG A 38 0.72 -8.71 -5.06
C ARG A 38 1.61 -8.31 -3.89
N LYS A 39 2.83 -7.85 -4.16
CA LYS A 39 3.75 -7.33 -3.13
C LYS A 39 3.12 -6.18 -2.33
N VAL A 40 2.48 -5.21 -2.99
CA VAL A 40 1.81 -4.10 -2.29
C VAL A 40 0.67 -4.59 -1.39
N TRP A 41 -0.14 -5.53 -1.90
CA TRP A 41 -1.24 -6.12 -1.15
C TRP A 41 -0.75 -6.87 0.09
N ASP A 42 0.30 -7.66 -0.05
CA ASP A 42 0.90 -8.41 1.05
C ASP A 42 1.49 -7.46 2.11
N LEU A 43 2.19 -6.40 1.69
CA LEU A 43 2.73 -5.38 2.60
C LEU A 43 1.60 -4.67 3.38
N LEU A 44 0.48 -4.35 2.73
CA LEU A 44 -0.67 -3.76 3.40
C LEU A 44 -1.23 -4.72 4.47
N ASN A 45 -1.43 -6.00 4.13
CA ASN A 45 -1.98 -6.98 5.06
C ASN A 45 -1.03 -7.32 6.22
N GLN A 46 0.28 -7.38 5.97
CA GLN A 46 1.29 -7.58 7.01
C GLN A 46 1.28 -6.44 8.04
N LYS A 47 1.04 -5.20 7.58
CA LYS A 47 0.99 -4.02 8.45
C LYS A 47 -0.36 -3.81 9.14
N LEU A 48 -1.44 -4.37 8.59
CA LEU A 48 -2.80 -4.31 9.16
C LEU A 48 -3.08 -5.46 10.10
N SER A 49 -2.52 -6.64 9.84
CA SER A 49 -2.59 -7.75 10.77
C SER A 49 -1.88 -7.31 12.04
N PRO A 50 -2.55 -7.29 13.21
CA PRO A 50 -1.85 -7.04 14.45
C PRO A 50 -0.75 -8.10 14.52
N ASN A 51 0.49 -7.68 14.75
CA ASN A 51 1.56 -8.57 15.17
C ASN A 51 0.97 -9.47 16.27
N SER A 52 0.60 -10.71 15.92
CA SER A 52 0.15 -11.72 16.88
C SER A 52 1.39 -12.29 17.57
N GLY A 53 2.20 -11.40 18.13
CA GLY A 53 3.55 -11.70 18.61
C GLY A 53 4.44 -10.46 18.68
N ARG A 54 4.09 -9.49 19.53
CA ARG A 54 4.97 -8.84 20.52
C ARG A 54 4.25 -7.71 21.23
#